data_AF-A0A8I0SNE9-F1
#
_entry.id   AF-A0A8I0SNE9-F1
#
_cell.length_a   1.000
_cell.length_b   1.000
_cell.length_c   1.000
_cell.angle_alpha   90.00
_cell.angle_beta   90.00
_cell.angle_gamma   90.00
#
_symmetry.space_group_name_H-M   'P 1'
#
loop_
_entity.id
_entity.type
_entity.pdbx_description
1 polymer ?
#
loop_
_entity_poly.entity_id
_entity_poly.type
_entity_poly.pdbx_seq_one_letter_code
_entity_poly.pdbx_strand_id
1 'polypeptide(L)'
;MSYAIPFDTLAFVKELEGAGVPPSQAEAQIKVLATVMRHMDARVDDLAANRDKQAEKKFDTLADRNEQQVKGRLDGLATKQELDLKLAIVEANLKRDIKELDAKMETRFKEVDSRLKETELRMVIKLGAMFLAAFGLLRLWPIPVQYVPPTPATQEMRLPTHPPAPPASPSPR
;
A
#
# COMPACT_ATOMS: atom_id res chain seq x y z
N MET A 1 39.67 13.72 50.05
CA MET A 1 40.54 13.86 51.25
C MET A 1 41.97 13.86 50.75
N SER A 2 42.69 14.97 50.88
CA SER A 2 44.12 15.01 50.52
C SER A 2 44.90 14.22 51.58
N TYR A 3 45.78 13.31 51.14
CA TYR A 3 46.56 12.44 52.02
C TYR A 3 47.99 12.98 52.09
N ALA A 4 48.18 13.99 52.94
CA ALA A 4 49.50 14.59 53.15
C ALA A 4 50.40 13.60 53.91
N ILE A 5 51.43 13.09 53.25
CA ILE A 5 52.44 12.22 53.87
C ILE A 5 53.45 13.13 54.59
N PRO A 6 53.56 13.11 55.93
CA PRO A 6 54.49 13.97 56.64
C PRO A 6 55.92 13.52 56.39
N PHE A 7 56.71 14.35 55.71
CA PHE A 7 58.14 14.11 55.51
C PHE A 7 58.95 14.64 56.70
N ASP A 8 59.48 13.73 57.54
CA ASP A 8 60.37 14.08 58.64
C ASP A 8 61.77 14.39 58.12
N THR A 9 62.02 15.68 57.90
CA THR A 9 63.33 16.20 57.47
C THR A 9 64.43 15.90 58.48
N LEU A 10 64.13 15.83 59.78
CA LEU A 10 65.13 15.72 60.85
C LEU A 10 65.57 14.26 61.01
N ALA A 11 64.66 13.30 60.85
CA ALA A 11 65.00 11.89 60.71
C ALA A 11 65.90 11.66 59.48
N PHE A 12 65.56 12.27 58.33
CA PHE A 12 66.34 12.11 57.09
C PHE A 12 67.74 12.76 57.16
N VAL A 13 67.94 13.89 57.86
CA VAL A 13 69.30 14.42 58.14
C VAL A 13 70.13 13.37 58.87
N LYS A 14 69.60 12.82 59.97
CA LYS A 14 70.32 11.87 60.83
C LYS A 14 70.70 10.58 60.10
N GLU A 15 69.84 10.12 59.19
CA GLU A 15 70.11 8.94 58.37
C GLU A 15 71.24 9.21 57.36
N LEU A 16 71.26 10.39 56.72
CA LEU A 16 72.36 10.81 55.84
C LEU A 16 73.69 11.02 56.59
N GLU A 17 73.66 11.67 57.75
CA GLU A 17 74.83 11.85 58.62
C GLU A 17 75.37 10.48 59.10
N GLY A 18 74.49 9.56 59.48
CA GLY A 18 74.84 8.18 59.83
C GLY A 18 75.45 7.37 58.68
N ALA A 19 75.11 7.72 57.44
CA ALA A 19 75.73 7.18 56.22
C ALA A 19 77.05 7.88 55.83
N GLY A 20 77.53 8.84 56.62
CA GLY A 20 78.79 9.56 56.39
C GLY A 20 78.69 10.78 55.47
N VAL A 21 77.47 11.25 55.16
CA VAL A 21 77.28 12.49 54.38
C VAL A 21 77.56 13.71 55.26
N PRO A 22 78.36 14.70 54.80
CA PRO A 22 78.57 15.94 55.54
C PRO A 22 77.25 16.69 55.82
N PRO A 23 77.05 17.30 57.01
CA PRO A 23 75.76 17.93 57.37
C PRO A 23 75.27 18.96 56.35
N SER A 24 76.18 19.77 55.81
CA SER A 24 75.87 20.78 54.79
C SER A 24 75.38 20.20 53.46
N GLN A 25 75.76 18.97 53.12
CA GLN A 25 75.23 18.25 51.96
C GLN A 25 73.87 17.60 52.26
N ALA A 26 73.69 17.07 53.48
CA ALA A 26 72.40 16.51 53.91
C ALA A 26 71.28 17.56 53.91
N GLU A 27 71.54 18.74 54.49
CA GLU A 27 70.60 19.88 54.45
C GLU A 27 70.28 20.32 53.02
N ALA A 28 71.28 20.37 52.13
CA ALA A 28 71.08 20.77 50.74
C ALA A 28 70.19 19.77 49.98
N GLN A 29 70.40 18.46 50.15
CA GLN A 29 69.58 17.43 49.53
C GLN A 29 68.13 17.49 50.02
N ILE A 30 67.92 17.67 51.33
CA ILE A 30 66.58 17.83 51.91
C ILE A 30 65.88 19.07 51.39
N LYS A 31 66.58 20.20 51.24
CA LYS A 31 66.01 21.43 50.70
C LYS A 31 65.53 21.27 49.26
N VAL A 32 66.22 20.45 48.46
CA VAL A 32 65.76 20.07 47.10
C VAL A 32 64.56 19.13 47.19
N LEU A 33 64.62 18.07 48.01
CA LEU A 33 63.57 17.08 48.14
C LEU A 33 62.25 17.68 48.67
N ALA A 34 62.32 18.54 49.69
CA ALA A 34 61.16 19.26 50.23
C ALA A 34 60.55 20.24 49.21
N THR A 35 61.37 20.86 48.36
CA THR A 35 60.88 21.67 47.23
C THR A 35 60.13 20.80 46.23
N VAL A 36 60.70 19.65 45.86
CA VAL A 36 60.10 18.69 44.92
C VAL A 36 58.79 18.10 45.45
N MET A 37 58.71 17.74 46.73
CA MET A 37 57.49 17.22 47.37
C MET A 37 56.35 18.25 47.33
N ARG A 38 56.57 19.49 47.77
CA ARG A 38 55.56 20.57 47.66
C ARG A 38 55.08 20.77 46.22
N HIS A 39 56.00 20.63 45.26
CA HIS A 39 55.66 20.76 43.84
C HIS A 39 54.88 19.57 43.28
N MET A 40 54.96 18.39 43.91
CA MET A 40 54.12 17.23 43.63
C MET A 40 52.75 17.36 44.29
N ASP A 41 52.67 17.76 45.56
CA ASP A 41 51.39 17.96 46.27
C ASP A 41 50.49 18.94 45.51
N ALA A 42 51.03 20.12 45.14
CA ALA A 42 50.29 21.10 44.35
C ALA A 42 49.78 20.54 43.00
N ARG A 43 50.56 19.67 42.34
CA ARG A 43 50.14 19.02 41.08
C ARG A 43 49.09 17.93 41.31
N VAL A 44 49.10 17.26 42.47
CA VAL A 44 48.07 16.28 42.84
C VAL A 44 46.74 16.99 43.10
N ASP A 45 46.75 18.10 43.82
CA ASP A 45 45.55 18.91 44.07
C ASP A 45 45.01 19.53 42.76
N ASP A 46 45.88 20.06 41.88
CA ASP A 46 45.50 20.52 40.53
C ASP A 46 44.88 19.39 39.69
N LEU A 47 45.43 18.17 39.75
CA LEU A 47 44.89 17.01 39.04
C LEU A 47 43.53 16.58 39.59
N ALA A 48 43.32 16.65 40.90
CA ALA A 48 42.02 16.39 41.53
C ALA A 48 40.99 17.43 41.08
N ALA A 49 41.29 18.72 41.23
CA ALA A 49 40.39 19.80 40.82
C ALA A 49 40.06 19.78 39.31
N ASN A 50 41.02 19.37 38.46
CA ASN A 50 40.77 19.21 37.03
C ASN A 50 39.96 17.96 36.68
N ARG A 51 40.04 16.89 37.49
CA ARG A 51 39.16 15.71 37.34
C ARG A 51 37.72 16.04 37.70
N ASP A 52 37.50 16.76 38.79
CA ASP A 52 36.16 17.15 39.23
C ASP A 52 35.49 18.06 38.19
N LYS A 53 36.20 19.10 37.72
CA LYS A 53 35.74 19.97 36.61
C LYS A 53 35.49 19.22 35.30
N GLN A 54 36.21 18.12 35.03
CA GLN A 54 35.92 17.26 33.87
C GLN A 54 34.70 16.36 34.10
N ALA A 55 34.45 15.92 35.33
CA ALA A 55 33.28 15.13 35.68
C ALA A 55 32.01 15.97 35.53
N GLU A 56 31.98 17.18 36.09
CA GLU A 56 30.89 18.15 35.94
C GLU A 56 30.58 18.42 34.46
N LYS A 57 31.58 18.87 33.68
CA LYS A 57 31.40 19.16 32.23
C LYS A 57 30.90 17.96 31.43
N LYS A 58 31.34 16.74 31.76
CA LYS A 58 30.83 15.51 31.13
C LYS A 58 29.39 15.23 31.52
N PHE A 59 29.02 15.51 32.78
CA PHE A 59 27.67 15.34 33.27
C PHE A 59 26.71 16.32 32.58
N ASP A 60 27.06 17.60 32.49
CA ASP A 60 26.29 18.62 31.77
C ASP A 60 26.11 18.24 30.29
N THR A 61 27.21 17.89 29.62
CA THR A 61 27.18 17.49 28.19
C THR A 61 26.33 16.22 27.96
N LEU A 62 26.27 15.31 28.94
CA LEU A 62 25.42 14.12 28.88
C LEU A 62 23.96 14.45 29.18
N ALA A 63 23.67 15.38 30.10
CA ALA A 63 22.34 15.88 30.38
C ALA A 63 21.74 16.57 29.16
N ASP A 64 22.47 17.51 28.55
CA ASP A 64 22.07 18.20 27.31
C ASP A 64 21.77 17.21 26.17
N ARG A 65 22.67 16.23 25.96
CA ARG A 65 22.49 15.20 24.93
C ARG A 65 21.26 14.33 25.20
N ASN A 66 21.01 13.97 26.46
CA ASN A 66 19.86 13.16 26.83
C ASN A 66 18.55 13.95 26.64
N GLU A 67 18.53 15.23 27.04
CA GLU A 67 17.38 16.11 26.83
C GLU A 67 17.07 16.30 25.33
N GLN A 68 18.09 16.53 24.50
CA GLN A 68 17.94 16.60 23.04
C GLN A 68 17.43 15.28 22.44
N GLN A 69 17.94 14.13 22.91
CA GLN A 69 17.47 12.82 22.45
C GLN A 69 16.01 12.56 22.86
N VAL A 70 15.61 12.94 24.08
CA VAL A 70 14.23 12.82 24.56
C VAL A 70 13.29 13.71 23.75
N LYS A 71 13.65 14.97 23.51
CA LYS A 71 12.88 15.91 22.65
C LYS A 71 12.69 15.35 21.25
N GLY A 72 13.76 15.00 20.55
CA GLY A 72 13.68 14.44 19.19
C GLY A 72 12.88 13.13 19.10
N ARG A 73 12.91 12.30 20.14
CA ARG A 73 12.05 11.10 20.22
C ARG A 73 10.58 11.43 20.49
N LEU A 74 10.29 12.44 21.29
CA LEU A 74 8.94 12.91 21.58
C LEU A 74 8.28 13.52 20.34
N ASP A 75 8.99 14.40 19.64
CA ASP A 75 8.54 15.01 18.37
C ASP A 75 8.31 13.93 17.29
N GLY A 76 9.21 12.94 17.23
CA GLY A 76 9.08 11.76 16.35
C GLY A 76 7.92 10.83 16.71
N LEU A 77 7.43 10.84 17.95
CA LEU A 77 6.23 10.10 18.38
C LEU A 77 4.94 10.89 18.07
N ALA A 78 4.94 12.21 18.33
CA ALA A 78 3.81 13.08 18.02
C ALA A 78 3.48 13.07 16.51
N THR A 79 4.49 13.21 15.66
CA THR A 79 4.34 13.14 14.20
C THR A 79 3.86 11.77 13.71
N LYS A 80 4.30 10.66 14.33
CA LYS A 80 3.79 9.32 14.03
C LYS A 80 2.32 9.14 14.40
N GLN A 81 1.91 9.58 15.58
CA GLN A 81 0.50 9.54 15.99
C GLN A 81 -0.40 10.34 15.05
N GLU A 82 0.06 11.50 14.58
CA GLU A 82 -0.67 12.30 13.60
C GLU A 82 -0.82 11.58 12.24
N LEU A 83 0.22 10.88 11.79
CA LEU A 83 0.18 10.07 10.56
C LEU A 83 -0.73 8.85 10.70
N ASP A 84 -0.70 8.14 11.83
CA ASP A 84 -1.59 6.99 12.09
C ASP A 84 -3.06 7.41 12.13
N LEU A 85 -3.38 8.57 12.73
CA LEU A 85 -4.72 9.15 12.70
C LEU A 85 -5.15 9.53 11.27
N LYS A 86 -4.28 10.17 10.50
CA LYS A 86 -4.54 10.50 9.08
C LYS A 86 -4.77 9.25 8.23
N LEU A 87 -3.99 8.20 8.45
CA LEU A 87 -4.14 6.91 7.77
C LEU A 87 -5.53 6.30 8.06
N ALA A 88 -5.91 6.20 9.34
CA ALA A 88 -7.20 5.66 9.75
C ALA A 88 -8.40 6.45 9.17
N ILE A 89 -8.29 7.78 9.05
CA ILE A 89 -9.30 8.63 8.40
C ILE A 89 -9.37 8.33 6.89
N VAL A 90 -8.23 8.20 6.20
CA VAL A 90 -8.18 7.87 4.77
C VAL A 90 -8.77 6.49 4.50
N GLU A 91 -8.43 5.48 5.31
CA GLU A 91 -9.02 4.12 5.21
C GLU A 91 -10.53 4.13 5.42
N ALA A 92 -11.02 4.87 6.43
CA ALA A 92 -12.46 5.01 6.70
C ALA A 92 -13.20 5.68 5.54
N ASN A 93 -12.62 6.73 4.93
CA ASN A 93 -13.18 7.41 3.77
C ASN A 93 -13.20 6.49 2.54
N LEU A 94 -12.07 5.85 2.19
CA LEU A 94 -12.02 4.89 1.07
C LEU A 94 -13.05 3.76 1.23
N LYS A 95 -13.22 3.22 2.44
CA LYS A 95 -14.21 2.19 2.73
C LYS A 95 -15.66 2.68 2.63
N ARG A 96 -15.90 3.98 2.84
CA ARG A 96 -17.19 4.64 2.61
C ARG A 96 -17.44 4.83 1.11
N ASP A 97 -16.47 5.38 0.40
CA ASP A 97 -16.56 5.70 -1.03
C ASP A 97 -16.77 4.44 -1.87
N ILE A 98 -16.08 3.34 -1.54
CA ILE A 98 -16.29 2.02 -2.18
C ILE A 98 -17.74 1.54 -2.00
N LYS A 99 -18.31 1.64 -0.79
CA LYS A 99 -19.71 1.26 -0.53
C LYS A 99 -20.71 2.18 -1.24
N GLU A 100 -20.40 3.48 -1.34
CA GLU A 100 -21.26 4.42 -2.05
C GLU A 100 -21.22 4.19 -3.56
N LEU A 101 -20.04 3.88 -4.12
CA LEU A 101 -19.87 3.49 -5.52
C LEU A 101 -20.64 2.20 -5.84
N ASP A 102 -20.55 1.18 -4.99
CA ASP A 102 -21.26 -0.10 -5.14
C ASP A 102 -22.79 0.12 -5.17
N ALA A 103 -23.32 0.88 -4.19
CA ALA A 103 -24.75 1.25 -4.16
C ALA A 103 -25.18 2.10 -5.37
N LYS A 104 -24.32 3.02 -5.84
CA LYS A 104 -24.56 3.81 -7.06
C LYS A 104 -24.56 2.94 -8.31
N MET A 105 -23.64 1.99 -8.46
CA MET A 105 -23.60 1.05 -9.58
C MET A 105 -24.86 0.19 -9.62
N GLU A 106 -25.23 -0.45 -8.50
CA GLU A 106 -26.45 -1.27 -8.37
C GLU A 106 -27.72 -0.48 -8.74
N THR A 107 -27.81 0.78 -8.30
CA THR A 107 -28.92 1.67 -8.66
C THR A 107 -28.95 1.97 -10.16
N ARG A 108 -27.78 2.24 -10.77
CA ARG A 108 -27.65 2.55 -12.20
C ARG A 108 -27.92 1.34 -13.09
N PHE A 109 -27.54 0.13 -12.68
CA PHE A 109 -27.91 -1.11 -13.38
C PHE A 109 -29.43 -1.30 -13.40
N LYS A 110 -30.11 -1.12 -12.25
CA LYS A 110 -31.59 -1.17 -12.19
C LYS A 110 -32.27 -0.09 -13.05
N GLU A 111 -31.71 1.10 -13.10
CA GLU A 111 -32.17 2.19 -13.98
C GLU A 111 -32.04 1.78 -15.46
N VAL A 112 -30.89 1.22 -15.86
CA VAL A 112 -30.62 0.75 -17.22
C VAL A 112 -31.53 -0.40 -17.62
N ASP A 113 -31.71 -1.42 -16.77
CA ASP A 113 -32.63 -2.54 -17.00
C ASP A 113 -34.07 -2.07 -17.19
N SER A 114 -34.50 -1.09 -16.40
CA SER A 114 -35.85 -0.51 -16.49
C SER A 114 -36.04 0.22 -17.83
N ARG A 115 -35.04 1.00 -18.25
CA ARG A 115 -35.05 1.70 -19.55
C ARG A 115 -34.96 0.75 -20.74
N LEU A 116 -34.24 -0.36 -20.62
CA LEU A 116 -34.20 -1.41 -21.65
C LEU A 116 -35.57 -2.08 -21.78
N LYS A 117 -36.21 -2.50 -20.68
CA LYS A 117 -37.57 -3.08 -20.69
C LYS A 117 -38.61 -2.12 -21.27
N GLU A 118 -38.54 -0.83 -20.93
CA GLU A 118 -39.42 0.18 -21.51
C GLU A 118 -39.20 0.33 -23.02
N THR A 119 -37.94 0.33 -23.46
CA THR A 119 -37.58 0.44 -24.88
C THR A 119 -38.01 -0.79 -25.67
N GLU A 120 -37.81 -1.99 -25.12
CA GLU A 120 -38.26 -3.26 -25.67
C GLU A 120 -39.79 -3.28 -25.82
N LEU A 121 -40.54 -2.94 -24.77
CA LEU A 121 -42.01 -2.88 -24.82
C LEU A 121 -42.48 -1.88 -25.89
N ARG A 122 -41.88 -0.69 -25.96
CA ARG A 122 -42.17 0.31 -27.00
C ARG A 122 -41.85 -0.20 -28.41
N MET A 123 -40.80 -1.00 -28.60
CA MET A 123 -40.49 -1.64 -29.87
C MET A 123 -41.50 -2.74 -30.22
N VAL A 124 -41.84 -3.63 -29.29
CA VAL A 124 -42.81 -4.71 -29.48
C VAL A 124 -44.19 -4.16 -29.85
N ILE A 125 -44.67 -3.12 -29.17
CA ILE A 125 -45.94 -2.45 -29.50
C ILE A 125 -45.90 -1.85 -30.91
N LYS A 126 -44.81 -1.16 -31.27
CA LYS A 126 -44.64 -0.58 -32.62
C LYS A 126 -44.59 -1.64 -33.72
N LEU A 127 -43.83 -2.72 -33.52
CA LEU A 127 -43.78 -3.85 -34.45
C LEU A 127 -45.16 -4.49 -34.61
N GLY A 128 -45.83 -4.80 -33.51
CA GLY A 128 -47.18 -5.40 -33.53
C GLY A 128 -48.18 -4.54 -34.29
N ALA A 129 -48.17 -3.22 -34.08
CA ALA A 129 -49.02 -2.28 -34.82
C ALA A 129 -48.70 -2.26 -36.33
N MET A 130 -47.40 -2.29 -36.71
CA MET A 130 -47.00 -2.36 -38.12
C MET A 130 -47.43 -3.67 -38.79
N PHE A 131 -47.28 -4.81 -38.12
CA PHE A 131 -47.75 -6.10 -38.64
C PHE A 131 -49.27 -6.10 -38.83
N LEU A 132 -50.04 -5.66 -37.85
CA LEU A 132 -51.51 -5.58 -37.96
C LEU A 132 -51.96 -4.67 -39.11
N ALA A 133 -51.31 -3.52 -39.30
CA ALA A 133 -51.58 -2.63 -40.43
C ALA A 133 -51.27 -3.30 -41.79
N ALA A 134 -50.12 -3.96 -41.91
CA ALA A 134 -49.72 -4.66 -43.13
C ALA A 134 -50.66 -5.83 -43.50
N PHE A 135 -51.04 -6.65 -42.51
CA PHE A 135 -52.00 -7.75 -42.72
C PHE A 135 -53.43 -7.25 -43.01
N GLY A 136 -53.85 -6.15 -42.39
CA GLY A 136 -55.13 -5.50 -42.67
C GLY A 136 -55.25 -5.04 -44.13
N LEU A 137 -54.19 -4.41 -44.66
CA LEU A 137 -54.11 -4.02 -46.07
C LEU A 137 -54.09 -5.23 -47.00
N LEU A 138 -53.32 -6.28 -46.68
CA LEU A 138 -53.22 -7.48 -47.50
C LEU A 138 -54.56 -8.22 -47.65
N ARG A 139 -55.39 -8.25 -46.59
CA ARG A 139 -56.71 -8.90 -46.63
C ARG A 139 -57.77 -8.07 -47.36
N LEU A 140 -57.57 -6.76 -47.52
CA LEU A 140 -58.46 -5.88 -48.28
C LEU A 140 -58.13 -5.83 -49.78
N TRP A 141 -56.98 -6.38 -50.20
CA TRP A 141 -56.60 -6.45 -51.60
C TRP A 141 -57.32 -7.64 -52.30
N PRO A 142 -58.26 -7.40 -53.24
CA PRO A 142 -58.86 -8.49 -53.99
C PRO A 142 -57.79 -9.12 -54.88
N ILE A 143 -57.43 -10.39 -54.63
CA ILE A 143 -56.59 -11.15 -55.55
C ILE A 143 -57.40 -11.35 -56.84
N PRO A 144 -56.98 -10.79 -57.99
CA PRO A 144 -57.67 -11.05 -59.24
C PRO A 144 -57.37 -12.49 -59.63
N VAL A 145 -58.35 -13.37 -59.43
CA VAL A 145 -58.28 -14.75 -59.91
C VAL A 145 -58.35 -14.68 -61.43
N GLN A 146 -57.19 -14.69 -62.10
CA GLN A 146 -57.14 -14.77 -63.55
C GLN A 146 -57.70 -16.13 -63.98
N TYR A 147 -58.93 -16.12 -64.46
CA TYR A 147 -59.55 -17.28 -65.08
C TYR A 147 -58.80 -17.57 -66.40
N VAL A 148 -57.94 -18.58 -66.37
CA VAL A 148 -57.31 -19.13 -67.58
C VAL A 148 -58.31 -20.12 -68.20
N PRO A 149 -58.90 -19.83 -69.37
CA PRO A 149 -59.80 -20.77 -70.01
C PRO A 149 -59.04 -22.01 -70.51
N PRO A 150 -59.66 -23.21 -70.47
CA PRO A 150 -59.04 -24.41 -71.04
C PRO A 150 -58.85 -24.23 -72.56
N THR A 151 -57.62 -24.44 -73.03
CA THR A 151 -57.26 -24.35 -74.45
C THR A 151 -57.95 -25.46 -75.23
N PRO A 152 -58.61 -25.19 -76.38
CA PRO A 152 -59.26 -26.24 -77.16
C PRO A 152 -58.20 -27.22 -77.68
N ALA A 153 -58.40 -28.50 -77.38
CA ALA A 153 -57.49 -29.56 -77.80
C ALA A 153 -57.42 -29.65 -79.33
N THR A 154 -56.20 -29.65 -79.85
CA THR A 154 -55.90 -29.89 -81.26
C THR A 154 -56.50 -31.22 -81.70
N GLN A 155 -57.48 -31.16 -82.60
CA GLN A 155 -58.13 -32.32 -83.20
C GLN A 155 -57.24 -32.91 -84.31
N GLU A 156 -56.09 -33.48 -83.92
CA GLU A 156 -55.20 -34.20 -84.85
C GLU A 156 -55.79 -35.57 -85.22
N MET A 157 -55.91 -35.81 -86.52
CA MET A 157 -56.52 -37.01 -87.09
C MET A 157 -55.64 -38.24 -86.86
N ARG A 158 -56.21 -39.33 -86.34
CA ARG A 158 -55.63 -40.68 -86.50
C ARG A 158 -56.53 -41.53 -87.40
N LEU A 159 -56.06 -41.79 -88.62
CA LEU A 159 -56.62 -42.84 -89.49
C LEU A 159 -56.04 -44.24 -89.14
N PRO A 160 -56.69 -45.34 -89.56
CA PRO A 160 -56.49 -46.65 -88.95
C PRO A 160 -55.61 -47.61 -89.77
N THR A 161 -54.72 -48.33 -89.06
CA THR A 161 -54.12 -49.65 -89.40
C THR A 161 -53.72 -50.28 -88.05
N HIS A 162 -53.74 -51.58 -87.75
CA HIS A 162 -54.17 -52.81 -88.44
C HIS A 162 -54.50 -53.88 -87.33
N PRO A 163 -55.48 -54.80 -87.47
CA PRO A 163 -55.68 -55.93 -86.52
C PRO A 163 -54.59 -57.03 -86.73
N PRO A 164 -54.24 -57.87 -85.71
CA PRO A 164 -55.13 -58.80 -84.99
C PRO A 164 -55.11 -58.59 -83.44
N ALA A 165 -55.53 -59.46 -82.50
CA ALA A 165 -55.93 -60.89 -82.50
C ALA A 165 -56.94 -61.23 -81.35
N PRO A 166 -57.65 -62.39 -81.39
CA PRO A 166 -58.62 -62.81 -80.35
C PRO A 166 -57.99 -63.52 -79.12
N PRO A 167 -58.73 -63.70 -78.01
CA PRO A 167 -58.16 -63.84 -76.66
C PRO A 167 -57.79 -65.27 -76.24
N ALA A 168 -56.79 -65.37 -75.34
CA ALA A 168 -56.52 -66.57 -74.56
C ALA A 168 -57.20 -66.51 -73.19
N SER A 169 -57.79 -67.64 -72.78
CA SER A 169 -58.71 -67.81 -71.64
C SER A 169 -58.07 -67.61 -70.26
N PRO A 170 -58.87 -67.33 -69.20
CA PRO A 170 -58.37 -67.25 -67.84
C PRO A 170 -57.98 -68.64 -67.30
N SER A 171 -57.12 -68.67 -66.27
CA SER A 171 -57.01 -69.82 -65.38
C SER A 171 -56.76 -69.40 -63.93
N PRO A 172 -57.15 -70.24 -62.94
CA PRO A 172 -57.43 -69.78 -61.59
C PRO A 172 -56.39 -70.23 -60.54
N ARG A 173 -56.49 -69.58 -59.37
CA ARG A 173 -55.72 -69.76 -58.11
C ARG A 173 -54.41 -68.97 -58.02
#